data_AF-A0A7C2WXD8-F1
#
_entry.id   AF-A0A7C2WXD8-F1
#
_cell.length_a   1.000
_cell.length_b   1.000
_cell.length_c   1.000
_cell.angle_alpha   90.00
_cell.angle_beta   90.00
_cell.angle_gamma   90.00
#
_symmetry.space_group_name_H-M   'P 1'
#
loop_
_entity.id
_entity.type
_entity.pdbx_description
1 polymer ?
#
loop_
_entity_poly.entity_id
_entity_poly.type
_entity_poly.pdbx_seq_one_letter_code
_entity_poly.pdbx_strand_id
1 'polypeptide(L)'
;MRRLILFILVLMVMGTLAGCGTTNGDTRSDAQASSGISKGVRLRDDYTDALSIQGQLAAGTLLLEETDLAVDETLAAELLPLWRAAQSLTNSDTAAALEIEAVYNQIQDTMTPDQIAAIAEMKLTEDSLTTMMEEGKLFSGQGGLSTSRGERFRGGEGFTPPEGGSQGGPFVFSQGAPGEGPGDGFAEGMNPEVMATRQAQIAGNDLGSFQDRMLITAVIRTLEMKTGEIVQDQALRPFDMVYSVIAEATGLSLEEIRSMTAEGVSLAEIVESNGGNLEEVRTSLIDALSELPNAADMDLEQLVSDWLGLDE
;
A
#
# COMPACT_ATOMS: atom_id res chain seq x y z
N MET A 1 49.73 3.65 -16.66
CA MET A 1 50.68 2.76 -15.96
C MET A 1 51.04 3.21 -14.54
N ARG A 2 51.41 4.47 -14.26
CA ARG A 2 51.67 4.94 -12.87
C ARG A 2 50.46 4.86 -11.92
N ARG A 3 49.23 5.08 -12.42
CA ARG A 3 47.99 4.96 -11.63
C ARG A 3 47.56 3.50 -11.40
N LEU A 4 48.00 2.58 -12.24
CA LEU A 4 47.76 1.13 -12.10
C LEU A 4 48.68 0.51 -11.02
N ILE A 5 49.92 1.01 -10.93
CA ILE A 5 50.89 0.60 -9.90
C ILE A 5 50.44 1.06 -8.50
N LEU A 6 49.82 2.25 -8.40
CA LEU A 6 49.28 2.78 -7.15
C LEU A 6 48.08 1.96 -6.63
N PHE A 7 47.24 1.46 -7.53
CA PHE A 7 46.10 0.60 -7.15
C PHE A 7 46.54 -0.79 -6.67
N ILE A 8 47.58 -1.38 -7.27
CA ILE A 8 48.11 -2.69 -6.84
C ILE A 8 48.83 -2.58 -5.49
N LEU A 9 49.47 -1.44 -5.20
CA LEU A 9 50.18 -1.23 -3.93
C LEU A 9 49.22 -1.01 -2.75
N VAL A 10 48.04 -0.43 -2.98
CA VAL A 10 46.99 -0.26 -1.95
C VAL A 10 46.25 -1.58 -1.66
N LEU A 11 46.07 -2.43 -2.68
CA LEU A 11 45.38 -3.73 -2.53
C LEU A 11 46.23 -4.79 -1.81
N MET A 12 47.57 -4.62 -1.79
CA MET A 12 48.49 -5.57 -1.15
C MET A 12 48.73 -5.30 0.35
N VAL A 13 48.28 -4.16 0.90
CA VAL A 13 48.50 -3.78 2.31
C VAL A 13 47.38 -4.25 3.25
N MET A 14 46.21 -4.65 2.73
CA MET A 14 45.07 -5.05 3.58
C MET A 14 44.98 -6.56 3.89
N GLY A 15 45.99 -7.35 3.51
CA GLY A 15 45.92 -8.82 3.47
C GLY A 15 46.68 -9.60 4.56
N THR A 16 47.06 -9.00 5.69
CA THR A 16 47.88 -9.72 6.70
C THR A 16 47.61 -9.32 8.14
N LEU A 17 46.66 -10.00 8.80
CA LEU A 17 46.62 -10.33 10.25
C LEU A 17 45.55 -11.44 10.43
N ALA A 18 45.89 -12.74 10.38
CA ALA A 18 46.28 -13.62 11.50
C ALA A 18 45.20 -13.77 12.61
N GLY A 19 44.76 -14.96 13.04
CA GLY A 19 45.24 -16.32 12.79
C GLY A 19 44.37 -17.41 13.43
N CYS A 20 44.62 -18.64 13.00
CA CYS A 20 44.06 -19.86 13.59
C CYS A 20 44.65 -20.12 14.98
N GLY A 21 43.79 -20.23 16.00
CA GLY A 21 44.10 -20.86 17.27
C GLY A 21 43.47 -22.26 17.31
N THR A 22 44.29 -23.30 17.18
CA THR A 22 43.94 -24.69 17.52
C THR A 22 44.30 -24.94 18.97
N THR A 23 43.37 -25.46 19.77
CA THR A 23 43.67 -26.07 21.08
C THR A 23 42.68 -27.20 21.34
N ASN A 24 43.24 -28.37 21.68
CA ASN A 24 42.54 -29.63 21.94
C ASN A 24 41.70 -29.57 23.22
N GLY A 25 40.65 -30.39 23.26
CA GLY A 25 39.59 -30.30 24.25
C GLY A 25 39.92 -30.79 25.66
N ASP A 26 39.07 -30.38 26.60
CA ASP A 26 38.51 -31.25 27.62
C ASP A 26 37.26 -30.60 28.26
N THR A 27 36.28 -31.45 28.60
CA THR A 27 35.22 -31.28 29.63
C THR A 27 34.24 -30.08 29.67
N ARG A 28 32.95 -30.46 29.72
CA ARG A 28 31.72 -29.73 30.11
C ARG A 28 31.89 -28.60 31.16
N SER A 29 31.18 -27.48 30.97
CA SER A 29 30.04 -27.06 31.82
C SER A 29 29.43 -25.75 31.31
N ASP A 30 28.12 -25.61 31.55
CA ASP A 30 27.23 -24.52 31.15
C ASP A 30 27.75 -23.09 31.39
N ALA A 31 27.54 -22.24 30.37
CA ALA A 31 27.19 -20.81 30.42
C ALA A 31 27.82 -20.07 29.23
N GLN A 32 27.12 -20.02 28.09
CA GLN A 32 27.39 -19.01 27.08
C GLN A 32 26.11 -18.60 26.37
N ALA A 33 25.30 -17.81 27.10
CA ALA A 33 24.42 -16.85 26.46
C ALA A 33 25.25 -15.65 25.98
N SER A 34 24.90 -15.17 24.79
CA SER A 34 25.22 -13.86 24.25
C SER A 34 26.68 -13.55 23.92
N SER A 35 27.07 -13.96 22.70
CA SER A 35 27.89 -13.12 21.80
C SER A 35 27.78 -13.68 20.38
N GLY A 36 26.71 -13.28 19.69
CA GLY A 36 26.41 -13.62 18.30
C GLY A 36 25.54 -12.56 17.62
N ILE A 37 25.66 -11.29 18.03
CA ILE A 37 24.88 -10.18 17.47
C ILE A 37 25.70 -9.52 16.36
N SER A 38 25.04 -9.30 15.22
CA SER A 38 25.45 -8.51 14.03
C SER A 38 26.00 -9.28 12.82
N LYS A 39 25.38 -10.40 12.46
CA LYS A 39 24.86 -10.53 11.09
C LYS A 39 23.36 -10.39 11.21
N GLY A 40 22.80 -9.33 10.62
CA GLY A 40 21.47 -8.81 10.91
C GLY A 40 20.39 -9.90 10.97
N VAL A 41 19.49 -9.76 11.95
CA VAL A 41 18.24 -10.51 11.95
C VAL A 41 17.57 -10.24 10.60
N ARG A 42 17.21 -11.30 9.87
CA ARG A 42 16.45 -11.23 8.62
C ARG A 42 15.16 -11.99 8.81
N LEU A 43 14.14 -11.59 8.08
CA LEU A 43 12.88 -12.31 8.07
C LEU A 43 13.06 -13.67 7.40
N ARG A 44 12.26 -14.63 7.87
CA ARG A 44 12.20 -16.00 7.37
C ARG A 44 10.75 -16.44 7.35
N ASP A 45 10.46 -17.36 6.46
CA ASP A 45 9.15 -18.00 6.27
C ASP A 45 9.18 -19.49 6.69
N ASP A 46 10.13 -19.87 7.55
CA ASP A 46 10.39 -21.26 7.97
C ASP A 46 9.47 -21.76 9.11
N TYR A 47 8.36 -21.07 9.35
CA TYR A 47 7.35 -21.45 10.34
C TYR A 47 6.00 -21.72 9.70
N THR A 48 5.15 -22.43 10.44
CA THR A 48 3.83 -22.87 9.95
C THR A 48 2.97 -21.67 9.59
N ASP A 49 2.37 -21.71 8.40
CA ASP A 49 1.47 -20.69 7.84
C ASP A 49 2.08 -19.27 7.80
N ALA A 50 3.42 -19.19 7.75
CA ALA A 50 4.14 -17.92 7.61
C ALA A 50 3.72 -17.20 6.32
N LEU A 51 3.51 -15.89 6.43
CA LEU A 51 3.43 -15.04 5.24
C LEU A 51 4.75 -15.11 4.47
N SER A 52 4.66 -14.80 3.17
CA SER A 52 5.84 -14.52 2.35
C SER A 52 6.70 -13.43 3.01
N ILE A 53 8.02 -13.40 2.76
CA ILE A 53 8.89 -12.35 3.31
C ILE A 53 8.36 -10.95 2.95
N GLN A 54 7.79 -10.82 1.76
CA GLN A 54 7.12 -9.63 1.25
C GLN A 54 5.92 -9.24 2.11
N GLY A 55 5.01 -10.19 2.35
CA GLY A 55 3.83 -10.00 3.20
C GLY A 55 4.21 -9.67 4.64
N GLN A 56 5.24 -10.34 5.19
CA GLN A 56 5.77 -10.06 6.53
C GLN A 56 6.35 -8.63 6.61
N LEU A 57 7.14 -8.20 5.64
CA LEU A 57 7.67 -6.82 5.61
C LEU A 57 6.54 -5.81 5.53
N ALA A 58 5.57 -6.04 4.64
CA ALA A 58 4.54 -5.05 4.38
C ALA A 58 3.57 -4.94 5.56
N ALA A 59 3.03 -6.06 6.05
CA ALA A 59 2.15 -6.08 7.21
C ALA A 59 2.89 -5.67 8.50
N GLY A 60 4.12 -6.14 8.68
CA GLY A 60 4.96 -5.76 9.81
C GLY A 60 5.26 -4.28 9.86
N THR A 61 5.59 -3.65 8.73
CA THR A 61 5.81 -2.20 8.64
C THR A 61 4.57 -1.41 9.07
N LEU A 62 3.37 -1.86 8.66
CA LEU A 62 2.11 -1.23 9.08
C LEU A 62 1.84 -1.41 10.57
N LEU A 63 2.16 -2.58 11.14
CA LEU A 63 1.96 -2.86 12.57
C LEU A 63 2.97 -2.14 13.46
N LEU A 64 4.19 -1.87 12.97
CA LEU A 64 5.18 -1.08 13.71
C LEU A 64 4.70 0.34 14.02
N GLU A 65 3.77 0.89 13.23
CA GLU A 65 3.19 2.22 13.46
C GLU A 65 2.46 2.36 14.81
N GLU A 66 2.02 1.25 15.38
CA GLU A 66 1.39 1.20 16.70
C GLU A 66 2.40 1.02 17.84
N THR A 67 3.70 1.11 17.54
CA THR A 67 4.81 0.85 18.48
C THR A 67 5.81 1.99 18.51
N ASP A 68 6.72 1.95 19.48
CA ASP A 68 7.87 2.88 19.54
C ASP A 68 8.91 2.66 18.43
N LEU A 69 8.72 1.63 17.59
CA LEU A 69 9.57 1.28 16.46
C LEU A 69 8.95 1.70 15.11
N ALA A 70 7.94 2.56 15.13
CA ALA A 70 7.32 3.13 13.94
C ALA A 70 8.39 3.71 12.98
N VAL A 71 8.11 3.64 11.68
CA VAL A 71 9.03 4.22 10.69
C VAL A 71 8.95 5.74 10.82
N ASP A 72 10.06 6.41 11.13
CA ASP A 72 10.07 7.87 11.19
C ASP A 72 10.15 8.50 9.78
N GLU A 73 10.02 9.82 9.70
CA GLU A 73 10.07 10.57 8.44
C GLU A 73 11.38 10.36 7.66
N THR A 74 12.52 10.28 8.36
CA THR A 74 13.84 10.13 7.73
C THR A 74 13.97 8.75 7.10
N LEU A 75 13.61 7.70 7.84
CA LEU A 75 13.62 6.34 7.34
C LEU A 75 12.55 6.13 6.25
N ALA A 76 11.39 6.80 6.36
CA ALA A 76 10.35 6.75 5.34
C ALA A 76 10.85 7.29 4.00
N ALA A 77 11.63 8.38 4.00
CA ALA A 77 12.22 8.95 2.79
C ALA A 77 13.21 7.99 2.10
N GLU A 78 13.90 7.14 2.88
CA GLU A 78 14.79 6.11 2.34
C GLU A 78 14.02 4.88 1.82
N LEU A 79 12.96 4.47 2.52
CA LEU A 79 12.19 3.27 2.19
C LEU A 79 11.21 3.48 1.03
N LEU A 80 10.61 4.65 0.90
CA LEU A 80 9.60 4.96 -0.11
C LEU A 80 10.02 4.62 -1.56
N PRO A 81 11.20 5.04 -2.06
CA PRO A 81 11.63 4.67 -3.41
C PRO A 81 11.83 3.15 -3.59
N LEU A 82 12.22 2.42 -2.53
CA LEU A 82 12.39 0.97 -2.57
C LEU A 82 11.04 0.25 -2.67
N TRP A 83 10.04 0.70 -1.91
CA TRP A 83 8.69 0.14 -1.98
C TRP A 83 8.01 0.43 -3.33
N ARG A 84 8.21 1.62 -3.91
CA ARG A 84 7.74 1.92 -5.28
C ARG A 84 8.42 1.03 -6.32
N ALA A 85 9.73 0.77 -6.18
CA ALA A 85 10.43 -0.18 -7.04
C ALA A 85 9.87 -1.61 -6.88
N ALA A 86 9.61 -2.06 -5.65
CA ALA A 86 8.99 -3.35 -5.37
C ALA A 86 7.60 -3.47 -6.02
N GLN A 87 6.77 -2.43 -5.92
CA GLN A 87 5.46 -2.37 -6.58
C GLN A 87 5.57 -2.43 -8.10
N SER A 88 6.47 -1.65 -8.70
CA SER A 88 6.67 -1.61 -10.15
C SER A 88 7.13 -2.98 -10.69
N LEU A 89 8.07 -3.63 -10.00
CA LEU A 89 8.55 -4.97 -10.39
C LEU A 89 7.47 -6.03 -10.21
N THR A 90 6.69 -5.97 -9.13
CA THR A 90 5.59 -6.93 -8.88
C THR A 90 4.47 -6.80 -9.91
N ASN A 91 4.25 -5.59 -10.45
CA ASN A 91 3.28 -5.34 -11.51
C ASN A 91 3.82 -5.63 -12.92
N SER A 92 5.10 -6.00 -13.06
CA SER A 92 5.72 -6.30 -14.34
C SER A 92 5.68 -7.79 -14.65
N ASP A 93 5.11 -8.15 -15.80
CA ASP A 93 5.11 -9.53 -16.31
C ASP A 93 6.51 -10.05 -16.67
N THR A 94 7.51 -9.16 -16.73
CA THR A 94 8.87 -9.46 -17.20
C THR A 94 9.94 -9.37 -16.11
N ALA A 95 9.59 -8.96 -14.90
CA ALA A 95 10.55 -8.84 -13.80
C ALA A 95 11.09 -10.21 -13.39
N ALA A 96 12.40 -10.32 -13.17
CA ALA A 96 12.98 -11.56 -12.67
C ALA A 96 12.73 -11.70 -11.16
N ALA A 97 12.47 -12.92 -10.69
CA ALA A 97 12.26 -13.19 -9.26
C ALA A 97 13.45 -12.72 -8.39
N LEU A 98 14.67 -12.82 -8.90
CA LEU A 98 15.88 -12.34 -8.22
C LEU A 98 15.93 -10.81 -8.08
N GLU A 99 15.34 -10.06 -9.02
CA GLU A 99 15.28 -8.59 -8.94
C GLU A 99 14.28 -8.18 -7.85
N ILE A 100 13.14 -8.85 -7.78
CA ILE A 100 12.14 -8.65 -6.74
C ILE A 100 12.74 -8.97 -5.36
N GLU A 101 13.38 -10.13 -5.21
CA GLU A 101 14.04 -10.54 -3.96
C GLU A 101 15.15 -9.55 -3.55
N ALA A 102 15.95 -9.06 -4.51
CA ALA A 102 17.00 -8.08 -4.23
C ALA A 102 16.43 -6.77 -3.65
N VAL A 103 15.30 -6.29 -4.17
CA VAL A 103 14.64 -5.08 -3.64
C VAL A 103 14.15 -5.32 -2.21
N TYR A 104 13.49 -6.44 -1.91
CA TYR A 104 13.07 -6.74 -0.53
C TYR A 104 14.24 -6.98 0.42
N ASN A 105 15.37 -7.47 -0.09
CA ASN A 105 16.59 -7.57 0.70
C ASN A 105 17.17 -6.19 1.03
N GLN A 106 17.10 -5.26 0.08
CA GLN A 106 17.50 -3.88 0.30
C GLN A 106 16.58 -3.16 1.29
N ILE A 107 15.26 -3.38 1.21
CA ILE A 107 14.29 -2.85 2.20
C ILE A 107 14.67 -3.31 3.61
N GLN A 108 14.98 -4.61 3.80
CA GLN A 108 15.44 -5.13 5.09
C GLN A 108 16.75 -4.52 5.57
N ASP A 109 17.67 -4.22 4.65
CA ASP A 109 18.97 -3.62 4.99
C ASP A 109 18.87 -2.12 5.34
N THR A 110 17.84 -1.44 4.82
CA THR A 110 17.54 -0.03 5.13
C THR A 110 16.83 0.11 6.49
N MET A 111 15.96 -0.84 6.86
CA MET A 111 15.30 -0.83 8.17
C MET A 111 16.30 -1.08 9.31
N THR A 112 15.98 -0.61 10.52
CA THR A 112 16.82 -0.86 11.69
C THR A 112 16.75 -2.35 12.10
N PRO A 113 17.83 -2.90 12.69
CA PRO A 113 17.81 -4.28 13.19
C PRO A 113 16.69 -4.56 14.20
N ASP A 114 16.35 -3.56 15.02
CA ASP A 114 15.28 -3.68 16.04
C ASP A 114 13.90 -3.76 15.38
N GLN A 115 13.66 -3.00 14.31
CA GLN A 115 12.43 -3.11 13.51
C GLN A 115 12.30 -4.49 12.85
N ILE A 116 13.37 -5.00 12.22
CA ILE A 116 13.33 -6.32 11.59
C ILE A 116 13.15 -7.43 12.64
N ALA A 117 13.78 -7.29 13.81
CA ALA A 117 13.59 -8.23 14.92
C ALA A 117 12.15 -8.21 15.45
N ALA A 118 11.55 -7.04 15.62
CA ALA A 118 10.16 -6.90 16.04
C ALA A 118 9.20 -7.53 15.03
N ILE A 119 9.37 -7.28 13.73
CA ILE A 119 8.56 -7.91 12.68
C ILE A 119 8.72 -9.45 12.71
N ALA A 120 9.94 -9.96 12.90
CA ALA A 120 10.17 -11.40 13.00
C ALA A 120 9.48 -12.04 14.22
N GLU A 121 9.35 -11.29 15.31
CA GLU A 121 8.69 -11.71 16.56
C GLU A 121 7.17 -11.69 16.45
N MET A 122 6.60 -10.85 15.57
CA MET A 122 5.15 -10.82 15.31
C MET A 122 4.61 -12.13 14.73
N LYS A 123 5.47 -12.98 14.13
CA LYS A 123 5.09 -14.29 13.56
C LYS A 123 3.85 -14.21 12.66
N LEU A 124 3.89 -13.29 11.70
CA LEU A 124 2.77 -12.95 10.84
C LEU A 124 2.36 -14.12 9.94
N THR A 125 1.07 -14.43 9.99
CA THR A 125 0.40 -15.48 9.21
C THR A 125 -0.79 -14.92 8.44
N GLU A 126 -1.43 -15.76 7.63
CA GLU A 126 -2.72 -15.44 6.98
C GLU A 126 -3.82 -15.03 7.99
N ASP A 127 -3.83 -15.64 9.18
CA ASP A 127 -4.74 -15.27 10.27
C ASP A 127 -4.46 -13.85 10.77
N SER A 128 -3.19 -13.44 10.76
CA SER A 128 -2.81 -12.07 11.11
C SER A 128 -3.37 -11.07 10.11
N LEU A 129 -3.32 -11.38 8.81
CA LEU A 129 -3.89 -10.52 7.77
C LEU A 129 -5.42 -10.46 7.84
N THR A 130 -6.06 -11.59 8.17
CA THR A 130 -7.51 -11.63 8.41
C THR A 130 -7.88 -10.74 9.59
N THR A 131 -7.14 -10.82 10.70
CA THR A 131 -7.33 -9.95 11.87
C THR A 131 -7.16 -8.48 11.52
N MET A 132 -6.10 -8.13 10.78
CA MET A 132 -5.88 -6.75 10.31
C MET A 132 -7.01 -6.25 9.39
N MET A 133 -7.65 -7.15 8.63
CA MET A 133 -8.78 -6.82 7.78
C MET A 133 -10.05 -6.56 8.61
N GLU A 134 -10.32 -7.40 9.62
CA GLU A 134 -11.45 -7.28 10.53
C GLU A 134 -11.36 -6.02 11.42
N GLU A 135 -10.16 -5.72 11.93
CA GLU A 135 -9.87 -4.49 12.66
C GLU A 135 -9.84 -3.26 11.75
N GLY A 136 -10.01 -3.48 10.44
CA GLY A 136 -9.97 -2.45 9.42
C GLY A 136 -8.59 -1.86 9.20
N LYS A 137 -7.50 -2.30 9.84
CA LYS A 137 -6.15 -1.73 9.71
C LYS A 137 -5.65 -1.62 8.27
N LEU A 138 -6.03 -2.57 7.40
CA LEU A 138 -5.72 -2.53 5.96
C LEU A 138 -6.50 -1.47 5.17
N PHE A 139 -7.67 -1.07 5.67
CA PHE A 139 -8.59 -0.13 5.02
C PHE A 139 -8.77 1.19 5.80
N SER A 140 -8.26 1.26 7.02
CA SER A 140 -8.48 2.33 8.01
C SER A 140 -7.19 3.07 8.35
N GLY A 141 -6.04 2.61 7.84
CA GLY A 141 -4.87 3.48 7.74
C GLY A 141 -5.34 4.79 7.13
N GLN A 142 -5.19 5.89 7.88
CA GLN A 142 -5.69 7.24 7.64
C GLN A 142 -5.49 7.66 6.17
N GLY A 143 -6.41 7.28 5.28
CA GLY A 143 -6.06 7.10 3.86
C GLY A 143 -6.75 5.92 3.16
N GLY A 144 -7.64 5.23 3.86
CA GLY A 144 -8.48 4.16 3.35
C GLY A 144 -9.02 4.43 1.96
N LEU A 145 -8.89 3.43 1.09
CA LEU A 145 -9.83 3.20 0.01
C LEU A 145 -11.19 2.92 0.66
N SER A 146 -11.84 3.98 1.16
CA SER A 146 -13.26 3.96 1.44
C SER A 146 -13.87 3.62 0.09
N THR A 147 -14.27 2.36 -0.04
CA THR A 147 -15.36 2.05 -0.92
C THR A 147 -16.52 2.87 -0.37
N SER A 148 -16.71 4.07 -0.91
CA SER A 148 -17.99 4.75 -0.94
C SER A 148 -18.95 3.84 -1.71
N ARG A 149 -19.34 2.75 -1.05
CA ARG A 149 -20.48 1.90 -1.31
C ARG A 149 -21.30 1.81 -0.03
N GLY A 150 -21.32 2.91 0.72
CA GLY A 150 -22.15 3.13 1.88
C GLY A 150 -23.43 3.90 1.57
N GLU A 151 -23.91 3.96 0.32
CA GLU A 151 -25.14 4.73 0.02
C GLU A 151 -25.84 4.31 -1.30
N ARG A 152 -26.05 3.00 -1.50
CA ARG A 152 -27.05 2.49 -2.48
C ARG A 152 -27.85 1.29 -1.97
N PHE A 153 -28.08 1.18 -0.65
CA PHE A 153 -28.94 0.14 -0.08
C PHE A 153 -30.01 0.67 0.88
N ARG A 154 -30.47 1.91 0.66
CA ARG A 154 -31.64 2.43 1.36
C ARG A 154 -32.55 3.20 0.40
N GLY A 155 -33.61 2.53 -0.07
CA GLY A 155 -34.73 3.14 -0.79
C GLY A 155 -34.84 2.66 -2.23
N GLY A 156 -35.71 1.68 -2.46
CA GLY A 156 -36.05 1.22 -3.81
C GLY A 156 -36.66 -0.18 -3.77
N GLU A 157 -37.98 -0.22 -3.90
CA GLU A 157 -38.84 -1.40 -3.80
C GLU A 157 -38.41 -2.56 -4.73
N GLY A 158 -38.51 -3.79 -4.22
CA GLY A 158 -38.62 -4.98 -5.07
C GLY A 158 -37.52 -6.02 -4.94
N PHE A 159 -37.39 -6.68 -3.77
CA PHE A 159 -36.96 -8.08 -3.75
C PHE A 159 -37.54 -8.77 -2.52
N THR A 160 -38.63 -9.52 -2.70
CA THR A 160 -39.02 -10.56 -1.75
C THR A 160 -38.26 -11.83 -2.15
N PRO A 161 -37.33 -12.35 -1.33
CA PRO A 161 -36.73 -13.64 -1.63
C PRO A 161 -37.78 -14.75 -1.44
N PRO A 162 -37.88 -15.73 -2.35
CA PRO A 162 -38.74 -16.88 -2.14
C PRO A 162 -38.23 -17.70 -0.96
N GLU A 163 -39.17 -18.11 -0.12
CA GLU A 163 -38.94 -18.97 1.03
C GLU A 163 -38.62 -20.39 0.56
N GLY A 164 -37.39 -20.85 0.81
CA GLY A 164 -36.96 -22.23 0.61
C GLY A 164 -35.84 -22.39 -0.44
N GLY A 165 -34.59 -22.35 0.02
CA GLY A 165 -33.43 -22.66 -0.83
C GLY A 165 -32.11 -22.45 -0.12
N SER A 166 -31.70 -23.43 0.67
CA SER A 166 -30.36 -23.48 1.26
C SER A 166 -29.28 -23.81 0.21
N GLN A 167 -28.08 -23.27 0.43
CA GLN A 167 -26.74 -23.74 0.00
C GLN A 167 -26.20 -23.32 -1.38
N GLY A 168 -25.20 -22.44 -1.34
CA GLY A 168 -23.86 -22.77 -1.85
C GLY A 168 -23.43 -22.25 -3.23
N GLY A 169 -22.84 -21.04 -3.27
CA GLY A 169 -21.82 -20.60 -4.25
C GLY A 169 -22.26 -20.25 -5.69
N PRO A 170 -21.37 -19.63 -6.48
CA PRO A 170 -20.77 -18.32 -6.26
C PRO A 170 -21.37 -17.25 -7.20
N PHE A 171 -21.22 -15.99 -6.78
CA PHE A 171 -21.63 -14.78 -7.46
C PHE A 171 -21.16 -14.72 -8.92
N VAL A 172 -22.11 -14.69 -9.85
CA VAL A 172 -21.89 -14.31 -11.26
C VAL A 172 -21.97 -12.79 -11.38
N PHE A 173 -20.82 -12.14 -11.58
CA PHE A 173 -20.80 -10.77 -12.09
C PHE A 173 -21.24 -10.79 -13.55
N SER A 174 -22.45 -10.29 -13.79
CA SER A 174 -22.87 -9.84 -15.12
C SER A 174 -22.13 -8.52 -15.40
N GLN A 175 -21.08 -8.58 -16.21
CA GLN A 175 -20.48 -7.39 -16.80
C GLN A 175 -20.62 -7.50 -18.32
N GLY A 176 -21.51 -6.67 -18.85
CA GLY A 176 -21.70 -6.52 -20.29
C GLY A 176 -20.45 -5.91 -20.93
N ALA A 177 -20.00 -6.54 -22.01
CA ALA A 177 -19.20 -5.91 -23.04
C ALA A 177 -19.99 -6.01 -24.36
N PRO A 178 -20.15 -4.91 -25.12
CA PRO A 178 -20.73 -4.92 -26.46
C PRO A 178 -19.61 -5.25 -27.46
N GLY A 179 -19.81 -6.28 -28.27
CA GLY A 179 -18.83 -6.64 -29.31
C GLY A 179 -19.22 -7.94 -30.01
N GLU A 180 -19.96 -7.80 -31.11
CA GLU A 180 -20.29 -8.88 -32.03
C GLU A 180 -19.03 -9.57 -32.60
N GLY A 181 -18.99 -10.89 -32.46
CA GLY A 181 -18.15 -11.78 -33.24
C GLY A 181 -18.86 -13.13 -33.39
N PRO A 182 -19.28 -13.54 -34.61
CA PRO A 182 -19.86 -14.85 -34.85
C PRO A 182 -18.74 -15.85 -35.15
N GLY A 183 -18.60 -16.90 -34.35
CA GLY A 183 -17.59 -17.92 -34.62
C GLY A 183 -17.68 -19.10 -33.66
N ASP A 184 -18.19 -20.21 -34.18
CA ASP A 184 -18.11 -21.57 -33.66
C ASP A 184 -16.79 -21.93 -32.94
N GLY A 185 -16.90 -22.73 -31.88
CA GLY A 185 -15.81 -23.61 -31.44
C GLY A 185 -15.22 -23.34 -30.07
N PHE A 186 -16.05 -23.23 -29.02
CA PHE A 186 -15.54 -23.53 -27.68
C PHE A 186 -15.06 -24.99 -27.65
N ALA A 187 -13.77 -25.14 -27.39
CA ALA A 187 -13.01 -26.37 -27.44
C ALA A 187 -13.67 -27.54 -26.71
N GLU A 188 -14.21 -28.45 -27.51
CA GLU A 188 -14.49 -29.83 -27.16
C GLU A 188 -13.15 -30.51 -26.77
N GLY A 189 -12.98 -30.86 -25.50
CA GLY A 189 -11.88 -31.74 -25.07
C GLY A 189 -10.95 -31.28 -23.92
N MET A 190 -11.26 -30.23 -23.16
CA MET A 190 -10.48 -29.96 -21.93
C MET A 190 -10.91 -30.92 -20.80
N ASN A 191 -9.98 -31.75 -20.32
CA ASN A 191 -10.19 -32.65 -19.19
C ASN A 191 -10.70 -31.84 -17.97
N PRO A 192 -11.82 -32.20 -17.33
CA PRO A 192 -12.35 -31.53 -16.15
C PRO A 192 -11.32 -31.42 -15.01
N GLU A 193 -10.35 -32.33 -14.90
CA GLU A 193 -9.24 -32.24 -13.95
C GLU A 193 -8.26 -31.11 -14.28
N VAL A 194 -8.08 -30.78 -15.56
CA VAL A 194 -7.24 -29.64 -16.00
C VAL A 194 -7.92 -28.31 -15.71
N MET A 195 -9.26 -28.25 -15.81
CA MET A 195 -10.02 -27.08 -15.38
C MET A 195 -10.02 -26.93 -13.85
N ALA A 196 -10.19 -28.03 -13.11
CA ALA A 196 -10.11 -28.01 -11.64
C ALA A 196 -8.70 -27.62 -11.15
N THR A 197 -7.64 -28.12 -11.80
CA THR A 197 -6.26 -27.76 -11.47
C THR A 197 -5.97 -26.30 -11.82
N ARG A 198 -6.45 -25.81 -12.97
CA ARG A 198 -6.30 -24.40 -13.36
C ARG A 198 -7.10 -23.48 -12.42
N GLN A 199 -8.29 -23.88 -12.01
CA GLN A 199 -9.11 -23.12 -11.06
C GLN A 199 -8.50 -23.12 -9.65
N ALA A 200 -7.86 -24.21 -9.22
CA ALA A 200 -7.10 -24.27 -7.97
C ALA A 200 -5.79 -23.45 -8.02
N GLN A 201 -5.12 -23.41 -9.18
CA GLN A 201 -3.94 -22.55 -9.39
C GLN A 201 -4.32 -21.06 -9.43
N ILE A 202 -5.41 -20.71 -10.09
CA ILE A 202 -5.94 -19.33 -10.12
C ILE A 202 -6.42 -18.93 -8.72
N ALA A 203 -7.17 -19.78 -8.00
CA ALA A 203 -7.65 -19.44 -6.66
C ALA A 203 -6.52 -19.40 -5.61
N GLY A 204 -5.52 -20.27 -5.71
CA GLY A 204 -4.44 -20.36 -4.71
C GLY A 204 -3.35 -19.29 -4.84
N ASN A 205 -3.05 -18.84 -6.07
CA ASN A 205 -1.91 -17.96 -6.32
C ASN A 205 -2.32 -16.50 -6.57
N ASP A 206 -3.54 -16.25 -7.07
CA ASP A 206 -3.99 -14.91 -7.46
C ASP A 206 -4.46 -14.09 -6.23
N LEU A 207 -5.06 -14.76 -5.24
CA LEU A 207 -5.49 -14.15 -3.97
C LEU A 207 -4.33 -13.65 -3.10
N GLY A 208 -3.28 -14.46 -2.91
CA GLY A 208 -2.08 -14.03 -2.19
C GLY A 208 -1.35 -12.89 -2.91
N SER A 209 -1.23 -12.97 -4.24
CA SER A 209 -0.63 -11.88 -5.03
C SER A 209 -1.42 -10.57 -4.97
N PHE A 210 -2.74 -10.65 -4.84
CA PHE A 210 -3.61 -9.49 -4.69
C PHE A 210 -3.47 -8.88 -3.30
N GLN A 211 -3.41 -9.71 -2.27
CA GLN A 211 -3.20 -9.29 -0.89
C GLN A 211 -1.84 -8.61 -0.71
N ASP A 212 -0.76 -9.19 -1.26
CA ASP A 212 0.57 -8.58 -1.25
C ASP A 212 0.57 -7.20 -1.95
N ARG A 213 -0.13 -7.08 -3.09
CA ARG A 213 -0.28 -5.79 -3.80
C ARG A 213 -1.02 -4.74 -2.97
N MET A 214 -2.05 -5.15 -2.22
CA MET A 214 -2.77 -4.24 -1.32
C MET A 214 -1.88 -3.79 -0.16
N LEU A 215 -1.13 -4.71 0.46
CA LEU A 215 -0.20 -4.39 1.55
C LEU A 215 0.91 -3.44 1.09
N ILE A 216 1.53 -3.70 -0.06
CA ILE A 216 2.55 -2.80 -0.66
C ILE A 216 1.97 -1.39 -0.85
N THR A 217 0.74 -1.30 -1.36
CA THR A 217 0.07 -0.01 -1.58
C THR A 217 -0.20 0.73 -0.26
N ALA A 218 -0.63 0.01 0.78
CA ALA A 218 -0.85 0.59 2.11
C ALA A 218 0.46 1.10 2.75
N VAL A 219 1.56 0.36 2.60
CA VAL A 219 2.88 0.81 3.07
C VAL A 219 3.32 2.05 2.32
N ILE A 220 3.26 2.06 0.99
CA ILE A 220 3.64 3.24 0.18
C ILE A 220 2.87 4.48 0.65
N ARG A 221 1.55 4.39 0.81
CA ARG A 221 0.74 5.50 1.32
C ARG A 221 1.17 5.97 2.72
N THR A 222 1.46 5.03 3.62
CA THR A 222 1.93 5.34 4.97
C THR A 222 3.25 6.11 4.92
N LEU A 223 4.18 5.68 4.07
CA LEU A 223 5.46 6.35 3.90
C LEU A 223 5.31 7.74 3.25
N GLU A 224 4.44 7.87 2.25
CA GLU A 224 4.13 9.17 1.60
C GLU A 224 3.55 10.20 2.57
N MET A 225 2.65 9.75 3.47
CA MET A 225 2.12 10.62 4.52
C MET A 225 3.21 11.09 5.49
N LYS A 226 4.20 10.24 5.79
CA LYS A 226 5.31 10.57 6.70
C LYS A 226 6.33 11.49 6.05
N THR A 227 6.62 11.32 4.77
CA THR A 227 7.59 12.15 4.03
C THR A 227 7.00 13.47 3.58
N GLY A 228 5.67 13.64 3.65
CA GLY A 228 4.98 14.74 2.99
C GLY A 228 5.04 14.65 1.46
N GLU A 229 5.67 13.61 0.89
CA GLU A 229 5.60 13.27 -0.54
C GLU A 229 4.31 12.52 -0.82
N ILE A 230 3.17 13.12 -0.50
CA ILE A 230 1.91 12.64 -1.08
C ILE A 230 2.10 12.77 -2.59
N VAL A 231 2.12 11.63 -3.28
CA VAL A 231 2.39 11.59 -4.72
C VAL A 231 1.46 12.56 -5.42
N GLN A 232 2.05 13.55 -6.10
CA GLN A 232 1.36 14.50 -6.97
C GLN A 232 0.44 13.80 -8.00
N ASP A 233 0.64 12.50 -8.24
CA ASP A 233 -0.17 11.63 -9.12
C ASP A 233 -1.28 10.79 -8.43
N GLN A 234 -1.42 10.81 -7.09
CA GLN A 234 -2.45 10.02 -6.39
C GLN A 234 -3.35 10.79 -5.41
N ALA A 235 -3.09 12.08 -5.14
CA ALA A 235 -4.00 12.87 -4.31
C ALA A 235 -4.02 14.37 -4.65
N LEU A 236 -4.52 14.69 -5.83
CA LEU A 236 -5.69 15.58 -5.82
C LEU A 236 -6.88 14.64 -5.73
N ARG A 237 -7.21 14.14 -4.53
CA ARG A 237 -8.63 13.85 -4.32
C ARG A 237 -9.29 15.18 -4.59
N PRO A 238 -10.30 15.26 -5.47
CA PRO A 238 -10.87 16.54 -5.82
C PRO A 238 -11.35 17.30 -4.57
N PHE A 239 -11.75 16.56 -3.54
CA PHE A 239 -12.07 17.09 -2.21
C PHE A 239 -10.86 17.65 -1.42
N ASP A 240 -9.67 17.08 -1.48
CA ASP A 240 -8.50 17.62 -0.76
C ASP A 240 -8.01 18.93 -1.39
N MET A 241 -8.11 19.06 -2.72
CA MET A 241 -7.90 20.32 -3.45
C MET A 241 -8.89 21.41 -2.99
N VAL A 242 -10.16 21.04 -2.83
CA VAL A 242 -11.19 21.99 -2.37
C VAL A 242 -10.85 22.56 -1.00
N TYR A 243 -10.47 21.70 -0.05
CA TYR A 243 -10.09 22.17 1.28
C TYR A 243 -8.80 23.02 1.27
N SER A 244 -7.82 22.71 0.42
CA SER A 244 -6.60 23.52 0.33
C SER A 244 -6.86 24.92 -0.24
N VAL A 245 -7.65 25.04 -1.30
CA VAL A 245 -8.01 26.35 -1.90
C VAL A 245 -8.80 27.20 -0.90
N ILE A 246 -9.71 26.58 -0.14
CA ILE A 246 -10.49 27.28 0.88
C ILE A 246 -9.59 27.73 2.05
N ALA A 247 -8.67 26.88 2.50
CA ALA A 247 -7.71 27.24 3.54
C ALA A 247 -6.86 28.45 3.13
N GLU A 248 -6.39 28.49 1.89
CA GLU A 248 -5.63 29.63 1.36
C GLU A 248 -6.48 30.91 1.27
N ALA A 249 -7.73 30.80 0.82
CA ALA A 249 -8.62 31.94 0.66
C ALA A 249 -9.13 32.52 1.98
N THR A 250 -9.25 31.71 3.02
CA THR A 250 -9.83 32.10 4.32
C THR A 250 -8.79 32.25 5.43
N GLY A 251 -7.59 31.70 5.25
CA GLY A 251 -6.57 31.61 6.30
C GLY A 251 -6.88 30.58 7.39
N LEU A 252 -7.92 29.76 7.22
CA LEU A 252 -8.27 28.67 8.14
C LEU A 252 -7.33 27.47 7.95
N SER A 253 -7.15 26.70 9.03
CA SER A 253 -6.52 25.39 8.92
C SER A 253 -7.47 24.35 8.30
N LEU A 254 -6.90 23.32 7.67
CA LEU A 254 -7.69 22.20 7.13
C LEU A 254 -8.51 21.48 8.20
N GLU A 255 -8.04 21.44 9.44
CA GLU A 255 -8.74 20.82 10.56
C GLU A 255 -9.99 21.62 10.96
N GLU A 256 -9.88 22.95 11.01
CA GLU A 256 -11.01 23.84 11.28
C GLU A 256 -12.09 23.73 10.20
N ILE A 257 -11.70 23.74 8.93
CA ILE A 257 -12.65 23.62 7.81
C ILE A 257 -13.37 22.26 7.88
N ARG A 258 -12.64 21.18 8.12
CA ARG A 258 -13.23 19.83 8.27
C ARG A 258 -14.17 19.74 9.46
N SER A 259 -13.85 20.39 10.58
CA SER A 259 -14.74 20.46 11.75
C SER A 259 -16.05 21.15 11.40
N MET A 260 -15.99 22.31 10.74
CA MET A 260 -17.17 23.06 10.33
C MET A 260 -18.04 22.30 9.33
N THR A 261 -17.43 21.61 8.35
CA THR A 261 -18.18 20.77 7.41
C THR A 261 -18.81 19.54 8.09
N ALA A 262 -18.14 18.95 9.09
CA ALA A 262 -18.72 17.87 9.89
C ALA A 262 -19.92 18.33 10.74
N GLU A 263 -19.96 19.61 11.11
CA GLU A 263 -21.08 20.28 11.76
C GLU A 263 -22.21 20.66 10.77
N GLY A 264 -22.01 20.41 9.46
CA GLY A 264 -23.01 20.62 8.41
C GLY A 264 -22.94 22.00 7.75
N VAL A 265 -21.91 22.80 8.02
CA VAL A 265 -21.70 24.10 7.37
C VAL A 265 -21.22 23.88 5.93
N SER A 266 -21.82 24.58 4.96
CA SER A 266 -21.40 24.48 3.56
C SER A 266 -20.05 25.15 3.35
N LEU A 267 -19.31 24.72 2.33
CA LEU A 267 -18.00 25.29 2.03
C LEU A 267 -18.10 26.74 1.54
N ALA A 268 -19.16 27.08 0.81
CA ALA A 268 -19.46 28.46 0.47
C ALA A 268 -19.68 29.34 1.71
N GLU A 269 -20.45 28.85 2.69
CA GLU A 269 -20.70 29.56 3.94
C GLU A 269 -19.41 29.72 4.76
N ILE A 270 -18.53 28.71 4.77
CA ILE A 270 -17.21 28.79 5.41
C ILE A 270 -16.36 29.89 4.75
N VAL A 271 -16.33 29.95 3.41
CA VAL A 271 -15.57 30.97 2.67
C VAL A 271 -16.08 32.37 2.99
N GLU A 272 -17.38 32.60 2.90
CA GLU A 272 -17.98 33.93 3.12
C GLU A 272 -17.86 34.40 4.58
N SER A 273 -18.11 33.49 5.54
CA SER A 273 -18.06 33.83 6.97
C SER A 273 -16.66 34.13 7.48
N ASN A 274 -15.62 33.66 6.78
CA ASN A 274 -14.22 33.86 7.14
C ASN A 274 -13.48 34.86 6.22
N GLY A 275 -14.23 35.67 5.47
CA GLY A 275 -13.67 36.77 4.67
C GLY A 275 -12.95 36.33 3.40
N GLY A 276 -13.12 35.08 2.98
CA GLY A 276 -12.64 34.59 1.69
C GLY A 276 -13.51 35.08 0.53
N ASN A 277 -12.94 35.08 -0.68
CA ASN A 277 -13.63 35.46 -1.90
C ASN A 277 -14.15 34.22 -2.64
N LEU A 278 -15.47 33.99 -2.58
CA LEU A 278 -16.11 32.82 -3.18
C LEU A 278 -15.92 32.74 -4.70
N GLU A 279 -15.90 33.87 -5.41
CA GLU A 279 -15.70 33.90 -6.86
C GLU A 279 -14.26 33.50 -7.24
N GLU A 280 -13.29 33.93 -6.42
CA GLU A 280 -11.88 33.55 -6.57
C GLU A 280 -11.68 32.07 -6.28
N VAL A 281 -12.26 31.56 -5.19
CA VAL A 281 -12.24 30.12 -4.85
C VAL A 281 -12.84 29.28 -5.99
N ARG A 282 -13.99 29.68 -6.54
CA ARG A 282 -14.63 28.99 -7.67
C ARG A 282 -13.71 28.95 -8.89
N THR A 283 -13.09 30.08 -9.22
CA THR A 283 -12.17 30.20 -10.36
C THR A 283 -10.94 29.31 -10.17
N SER A 284 -10.30 29.38 -9.01
CA SER A 284 -9.13 28.56 -8.69
C SER A 284 -9.42 27.07 -8.75
N LEU A 285 -10.60 26.64 -8.32
CA LEU A 285 -11.01 25.24 -8.41
C LEU A 285 -11.26 24.80 -9.85
N ILE A 286 -11.94 25.61 -10.67
CA ILE A 286 -12.16 25.30 -12.09
C ILE A 286 -10.83 25.22 -12.82
N ASP A 287 -9.93 26.17 -12.59
CA ASP A 287 -8.59 26.19 -13.20
C ASP A 287 -7.80 24.93 -12.83
N ALA A 288 -7.74 24.58 -11.55
CA ALA A 288 -7.04 23.39 -11.07
C ALA A 288 -7.66 22.08 -11.61
N LEU A 289 -8.98 22.00 -11.77
CA LEU A 289 -9.64 20.85 -12.37
C LEU A 289 -9.44 20.76 -13.89
N SER A 290 -9.29 21.90 -14.57
CA SER A 290 -9.11 21.96 -16.02
C SER A 290 -7.78 21.35 -16.48
N GLU A 291 -6.79 21.28 -15.58
CA GLU A 291 -5.49 20.64 -15.84
C GLU A 291 -5.57 19.11 -15.82
N LEU A 292 -6.69 18.53 -15.37
CA LEU A 292 -6.86 17.08 -15.31
C LEU A 292 -7.06 16.48 -16.72
N PRO A 293 -6.47 15.31 -17.01
CA PRO A 293 -6.55 14.69 -18.34
C PRO A 293 -7.97 14.34 -18.81
N ASN A 294 -8.94 14.25 -17.90
CA ASN A 294 -10.34 13.94 -18.19
C ASN A 294 -11.28 15.16 -18.06
N ALA A 295 -10.74 16.37 -17.86
CA ALA A 295 -11.53 17.57 -17.59
C ALA A 295 -12.50 17.94 -18.73
N ALA A 296 -12.13 17.61 -19.97
CA ALA A 296 -12.92 17.94 -21.17
C ALA A 296 -14.30 17.27 -21.22
N ASP A 297 -14.49 16.17 -20.49
CA ASP A 297 -15.75 15.42 -20.45
C ASP A 297 -16.62 15.78 -19.24
N MET A 298 -16.20 16.72 -18.39
CA MET A 298 -16.88 17.09 -17.14
C MET A 298 -17.47 18.49 -17.20
N ASP A 299 -18.65 18.67 -16.59
CA ASP A 299 -19.16 20.00 -16.28
C ASP A 299 -18.49 20.51 -15.00
N LEU A 300 -17.34 21.16 -15.18
CA LEU A 300 -16.54 21.69 -14.08
C LEU A 300 -17.29 22.77 -13.28
N GLU A 301 -18.14 23.55 -13.94
CA GLU A 301 -18.91 24.59 -13.26
C GLU A 301 -19.96 24.00 -12.33
N GLN A 302 -20.70 22.98 -12.79
CA GLN A 302 -21.66 22.28 -11.95
C GLN A 302 -20.94 21.52 -10.83
N LEU A 303 -19.84 20.83 -11.14
CA LEU A 303 -19.10 20.05 -10.15
C LEU A 303 -18.57 20.91 -8.99
N VAL A 304 -18.02 22.08 -9.30
CA VAL A 304 -17.54 23.02 -8.27
C VAL A 304 -18.70 23.64 -7.50
N SER A 305 -19.85 23.88 -8.15
CA SER A 305 -21.06 24.36 -7.47
C SER A 305 -21.59 23.34 -6.45
N ASP A 306 -21.66 22.07 -6.86
CA ASP A 306 -22.08 20.95 -6.01
C ASP A 306 -21.16 20.83 -4.79
N TRP A 307 -19.84 20.96 -4.98
CA TRP A 307 -18.87 20.86 -3.89
C TRP A 307 -18.94 22.03 -2.92
N LEU A 308 -19.12 23.25 -3.43
CA LEU A 308 -19.24 24.43 -2.58
C LEU A 308 -20.59 24.47 -1.84
N GLY A 309 -21.55 23.61 -2.22
CA GLY A 309 -22.90 23.61 -1.68
C GLY A 309 -23.68 24.85 -2.15
N LEU A 310 -23.47 25.25 -3.41
CA LEU A 310 -24.14 26.40 -4.03
C LEU A 310 -25.46 26.04 -4.70
N ASP A 311 -25.75 24.75 -4.84
CA ASP A 311 -27.00 24.26 -5.39
C ASP A 311 -28.08 24.18 -4.29
N GLU A 312 -29.03 25.12 -4.34
CA GLU A 312 -30.37 25.01 -3.71
C GLU A 312 -31.36 24.27 -4.63
#